data_AF-A0A382WBI3-F1
#
_entry.id   AF-A0A382WBI3-F1
#
_cell.length_a   1.000
_cell.length_b   1.000
_cell.length_c   1.000
_cell.angle_alpha   90.00
_cell.angle_beta   90.00
_cell.angle_gamma   90.00
#
_symmetry.space_group_name_H-M   'P 1'
#
loop_
_entity.id
_entity.type
_entity.pdbx_description
1 polymer ?
#
loop_
_entity_poly.entity_id
_entity_poly.type
_entity_poly.pdbx_seq_one_letter_code
_entity_poly.pdbx_strand_id
1 'polypeptide(L)'
;YHFGIIQFIIKWIARGMQKTMKTSGAETLSISANIFVGQTEAPIIVRPFIASMTHSELMAIMTGGFATVAGSVLALYVSWLGYIEGIAGHLLAASVMSAPAALMIAKIIYPETKTSQTAGDLRISIEKQDTNAMDALGRGATDGLKLAANVGAMLIAFVSIIAMINYILGFADTSMQALLGFIFKPLAWSMGVPWEEAGIIGSLMGEKIVLTELVAYGDLGNILKEQALTGKEILSERSVIIASYALCGFANFGSIGIQLGGIGAMAPERRKDLAELA
;
A
#
# COMPACT_ATOMS: atom_id res chain seq x y z
N TYR A 1 -7.57 15.64 8.74
CA TYR A 1 -6.34 16.39 9.06
C TYR A 1 -6.62 17.76 9.67
N HIS A 2 -7.39 18.66 9.05
CA HIS A 2 -7.63 20.01 9.60
C HIS A 2 -7.98 20.09 11.11
N PHE A 3 -8.87 19.22 11.58
CA PHE A 3 -9.32 19.18 12.97
C PHE A 3 -8.35 18.50 13.96
N GLY A 4 -7.23 17.93 13.51
CA GLY A 4 -6.26 17.28 14.40
C GLY A 4 -6.62 15.85 14.84
N ILE A 5 -7.79 15.32 14.47
CA ILE A 5 -8.26 13.98 14.90
C ILE A 5 -7.33 12.87 14.40
N ILE A 6 -7.03 12.86 13.10
CA ILE A 6 -6.15 11.84 12.49
C ILE A 6 -4.74 11.94 13.06
N GLN A 7 -4.23 13.16 13.25
CA GLN A 7 -2.93 13.39 13.88
C GLN A 7 -2.86 12.84 15.30
N PHE A 8 -3.92 13.01 16.08
CA PHE A 8 -4.03 12.45 17.42
C PHE A 8 -3.96 10.91 17.38
N ILE A 9 -4.74 10.28 16.51
CA ILE A 9 -4.75 8.81 16.35
C ILE A 9 -3.37 8.29 15.92
N ILE A 10 -2.79 8.87 14.87
CA ILE A 10 -1.46 8.50 14.37
C ILE A 10 -0.42 8.60 15.48
N LYS A 11 -0.45 9.67 16.30
CA LYS A 11 0.50 9.86 17.39
C LYS A 11 0.41 8.77 18.46
N TRP A 12 -0.80 8.29 18.77
CA TRP A 12 -0.98 7.20 19.72
C TRP A 12 -0.52 5.85 19.17
N ILE A 13 -0.84 5.56 17.91
CA ILE A 13 -0.36 4.35 17.23
C ILE A 13 1.16 4.36 17.17
N ALA A 14 1.75 5.47 16.74
CA ALA A 14 3.20 5.62 16.63
C ALA A 14 3.89 5.44 17.98
N ARG A 15 3.34 6.01 19.06
CA ARG A 15 3.88 5.82 20.41
C ARG A 15 3.79 4.36 20.89
N GLY A 16 2.68 3.69 20.58
CA GLY A 16 2.52 2.26 20.86
C GLY A 16 3.59 1.44 20.16
N MET A 17 3.70 1.59 18.84
CA MET A 17 4.69 0.91 17.99
C MET A 17 6.12 1.24 18.40
N GLN A 18 6.44 2.50 18.64
CA GLN A 18 7.79 2.91 19.04
C GLN A 18 8.20 2.28 20.36
N LYS A 19 7.27 2.20 21.33
CA LYS A 19 7.53 1.59 22.64
C LYS A 19 7.71 0.08 22.54
N THR A 20 6.93 -0.61 21.72
CA THR A 20 6.98 -2.06 21.60
C THR A 20 8.10 -2.54 20.67
N MET A 21 8.33 -1.86 19.56
CA MET A 21 9.27 -2.25 18.51
C MET A 21 10.64 -1.57 18.62
N LYS A 22 10.77 -0.53 19.47
CA LYS A 22 12.03 0.22 19.73
C LYS A 22 12.66 0.84 18.48
N THR A 23 11.82 1.28 17.55
CA THR A 23 12.19 1.93 16.29
C THR A 23 12.33 3.44 16.45
N SER A 24 12.89 4.12 15.44
CA SER A 24 13.07 5.57 15.52
C SER A 24 11.74 6.32 15.42
N GLY A 25 11.69 7.57 15.91
CA GLY A 25 10.44 8.33 15.93
C GLY A 25 9.92 8.61 14.53
N ALA A 26 10.81 8.90 13.57
CA ALA A 26 10.41 9.36 12.25
C ALA A 26 9.91 8.20 11.39
N GLU A 27 10.62 7.07 11.36
CA GLU A 27 10.13 5.90 10.61
C GLU A 27 8.80 5.40 11.17
N THR A 28 8.68 5.37 12.51
CA THR A 28 7.46 4.88 13.16
C THR A 28 6.28 5.80 12.91
N LEU A 29 6.49 7.13 12.96
CA LEU A 29 5.42 8.08 12.67
C LEU A 29 4.98 8.01 11.21
N SER A 30 5.93 7.92 10.28
CA SER A 30 5.61 7.80 8.85
C SER A 30 4.80 6.52 8.56
N ILE A 31 5.25 5.37 9.07
CA ILE A 31 4.53 4.10 8.88
C ILE A 31 3.16 4.10 9.58
N SER A 32 3.05 4.74 10.74
CA SER A 32 1.74 4.88 11.42
C SER A 32 0.78 5.78 10.65
N ALA A 33 1.30 6.79 9.94
CA ALA A 33 0.50 7.64 9.08
C ALA A 33 0.01 6.91 7.82
N ASN A 34 0.84 6.02 7.27
CA ASN A 34 0.53 5.17 6.11
C ASN A 34 -0.73 4.28 6.30
N ILE A 35 -1.21 4.09 7.53
CA ILE A 35 -2.51 3.45 7.81
C ILE A 35 -3.69 4.24 7.20
N PHE A 36 -3.56 5.57 7.10
CA PHE A 36 -4.64 6.48 6.70
C PHE A 36 -4.36 7.19 5.38
N VAL A 37 -3.09 7.48 5.09
CA VAL A 37 -2.65 8.24 3.91
C VAL A 37 -1.71 7.43 3.04
N GLY A 38 -1.54 7.86 1.80
CA GLY A 38 -0.75 7.12 0.82
C GLY A 38 0.76 7.21 1.01
N GLN A 39 1.48 6.38 0.26
CA GLN A 39 2.94 6.24 0.27
C GLN A 39 3.74 7.53 0.02
N THR A 40 3.14 8.54 -0.63
CA THR A 40 3.77 9.85 -0.85
C THR A 40 3.34 10.91 0.15
N GLU A 41 2.25 10.69 0.87
CA GLU A 41 1.68 11.66 1.82
C GLU A 41 2.23 11.41 3.22
N ALA A 42 2.38 10.14 3.62
CA ALA A 42 2.91 9.79 4.92
C ALA A 42 4.34 10.31 5.18
N PRO A 43 5.28 10.28 4.22
CA PRO A 43 6.63 10.82 4.44
C PRO A 43 6.65 12.34 4.63
N ILE A 44 5.63 13.08 4.17
CA ILE A 44 5.56 14.55 4.34
C ILE A 44 5.60 14.94 5.82
N ILE A 45 4.97 14.14 6.68
CA ILE A 45 4.90 14.36 8.12
C ILE A 45 6.30 14.34 8.77
N VAL A 46 7.24 13.62 8.15
CA VAL A 46 8.61 13.47 8.62
C VAL A 46 9.62 14.10 7.68
N ARG A 47 9.16 14.93 6.73
CA ARG A 47 9.99 15.58 5.71
C ARG A 47 11.28 16.21 6.26
N PRO A 48 11.28 16.94 7.40
CA PRO A 48 12.51 17.55 7.92
C PRO A 48 13.62 16.53 8.28
N PHE A 49 13.27 15.26 8.44
CA PHE A 49 14.19 14.21 8.90
C PHE A 49 14.67 13.30 7.76
N ILE A 50 14.00 13.29 6.60
CA ILE A 50 14.33 12.36 5.50
C ILE A 50 15.80 12.52 5.06
N ALA A 51 16.29 13.75 5.00
CA ALA A 51 17.67 14.05 4.64
C ALA A 51 18.69 13.36 5.57
N SER A 52 18.40 13.30 6.87
CA SER A 52 19.31 12.77 7.91
C SER A 52 19.03 11.31 8.30
N MET A 53 18.01 10.67 7.71
CA MET A 53 17.65 9.28 7.98
C MET A 53 18.75 8.30 7.59
N THR A 54 18.90 7.22 8.36
CA THR A 54 19.72 6.07 7.97
C THR A 54 19.09 5.35 6.77
N HIS A 55 19.84 4.47 6.10
CA HIS A 55 19.29 3.59 5.07
C HIS A 55 18.21 2.64 5.61
N SER A 56 18.32 2.20 6.87
CA SER A 56 17.28 1.36 7.50
C SER A 56 16.00 2.15 7.74
N GLU A 57 16.08 3.41 8.15
CA GLU A 57 14.92 4.28 8.29
C GLU A 57 14.27 4.60 6.93
N LEU A 58 15.08 4.84 5.89
CA LEU A 58 14.58 5.01 4.53
C LEU A 58 13.88 3.74 4.02
N MET A 59 14.48 2.57 4.23
CA MET A 59 13.88 1.29 3.88
C MET A 59 12.55 1.08 4.60
N ALA A 60 12.47 1.46 5.88
CA ALA A 60 11.25 1.35 6.67
C ALA A 60 10.13 2.25 6.15
N ILE A 61 10.40 3.52 5.82
CA ILE A 61 9.36 4.40 5.27
C ILE A 61 8.89 3.93 3.88
N MET A 62 9.80 3.41 3.04
CA MET A 62 9.47 2.91 1.71
C MET A 62 8.63 1.64 1.78
N THR A 63 9.06 0.67 2.60
CA THR A 63 8.34 -0.58 2.85
C THR A 63 6.96 -0.30 3.44
N GLY A 64 6.86 0.63 4.39
CA GLY A 64 5.58 1.08 4.94
C GLY A 64 4.64 1.64 3.88
N GLY A 65 5.16 2.43 2.94
CA GLY A 65 4.37 2.96 1.83
C GLY A 65 3.84 1.87 0.89
N PHE A 66 4.64 0.84 0.63
CA PHE A 66 4.21 -0.30 -0.20
C PHE A 66 3.22 -1.23 0.51
N ALA A 67 3.35 -1.38 1.83
CA ALA A 67 2.57 -2.35 2.58
C ALA A 67 1.15 -1.89 2.92
N THR A 68 0.86 -0.58 2.81
CA THR A 68 -0.45 -0.02 3.18
C THR A 68 -1.18 0.55 1.97
N VAL A 69 -2.43 0.95 2.21
CA VAL A 69 -3.33 1.57 1.24
C VAL A 69 -3.83 2.89 1.82
N ALA A 70 -3.99 3.89 0.96
CA ALA A 70 -4.58 5.17 1.34
C ALA A 70 -6.08 5.05 1.59
N GLY A 71 -6.60 5.74 2.60
CA GLY A 71 -8.05 5.80 2.86
C GLY A 71 -8.87 6.32 1.68
N SER A 72 -8.24 7.12 0.79
CA SER A 72 -8.88 7.68 -0.43
C SER A 72 -9.33 6.61 -1.43
N VAL A 73 -8.60 5.50 -1.57
CA VAL A 73 -8.95 4.41 -2.50
C VAL A 73 -9.64 3.24 -1.79
N LEU A 74 -9.55 3.16 -0.46
CA LEU A 74 -10.16 2.09 0.34
C LEU A 74 -11.68 1.97 0.11
N ALA A 75 -12.38 3.11 -0.01
CA ALA A 75 -13.81 3.15 -0.26
C ALA A 75 -14.22 2.48 -1.58
N LEU A 76 -13.36 2.58 -2.61
CA LEU A 76 -13.57 1.93 -3.89
C LEU A 76 -13.50 0.40 -3.75
N TYR A 77 -12.51 -0.10 -3.01
CA TYR A 77 -12.36 -1.54 -2.78
C TYR A 77 -13.49 -2.12 -1.94
N VAL A 78 -13.95 -1.38 -0.92
CA VAL A 78 -15.15 -1.73 -0.16
C VAL A 78 -16.37 -1.84 -1.08
N SER A 79 -16.53 -0.91 -2.02
CA SER A 79 -17.65 -0.93 -2.96
C SER A 79 -17.60 -2.15 -3.90
N TRP A 80 -16.41 -2.52 -4.40
CA TRP A 80 -16.28 -3.67 -5.30
C TRP A 80 -16.44 -5.01 -4.61
N LEU A 81 -16.07 -5.10 -3.33
CA LEU A 81 -16.19 -6.32 -2.53
C LEU A 81 -17.46 -6.37 -1.66
N GLY A 82 -18.47 -5.55 -1.98
CA GLY A 82 -19.71 -5.41 -1.19
C GLY A 82 -20.56 -6.67 -1.05
N TYR A 83 -20.17 -7.77 -1.71
CA TYR A 83 -20.77 -9.10 -1.55
C TYR A 83 -20.33 -9.82 -0.27
N ILE A 84 -19.27 -9.35 0.40
CA ILE A 84 -18.73 -9.95 1.62
C ILE A 84 -19.14 -9.09 2.83
N GLU A 85 -19.80 -9.72 3.80
CA GLU A 85 -20.22 -9.05 5.02
C GLU A 85 -19.00 -8.55 5.80
N GLY A 86 -19.05 -7.30 6.28
CA GLY A 86 -17.97 -6.75 7.11
C GLY A 86 -16.65 -6.48 6.38
N ILE A 87 -16.61 -6.51 5.04
CA ILE A 87 -15.36 -6.32 4.27
C ILE A 87 -14.64 -5.00 4.57
N ALA A 88 -15.39 -3.94 4.87
CA ALA A 88 -14.81 -2.66 5.28
C ALA A 88 -13.99 -2.78 6.58
N GLY A 89 -14.48 -3.59 7.54
CA GLY A 89 -13.75 -3.90 8.77
C GLY A 89 -12.48 -4.69 8.49
N HIS A 90 -12.55 -5.67 7.58
CA HIS A 90 -11.38 -6.44 7.14
C HIS A 90 -10.31 -5.58 6.47
N LEU A 91 -10.69 -4.69 5.55
CA LEU A 91 -9.75 -3.79 4.87
C LEU A 91 -9.13 -2.75 5.82
N LEU A 92 -9.91 -2.25 6.78
CA LEU A 92 -9.39 -1.38 7.84
C LEU A 92 -8.40 -2.13 8.74
N ALA A 93 -8.74 -3.36 9.15
CA ALA A 93 -7.87 -4.20 9.95
C ALA A 93 -6.56 -4.53 9.21
N ALA A 94 -6.63 -4.88 7.92
CA ALA A 94 -5.46 -5.08 7.08
C ALA A 94 -4.55 -3.84 7.07
N SER A 95 -5.12 -2.65 6.87
CA SER A 95 -4.36 -1.39 6.89
C SER A 95 -3.64 -1.14 8.22
N VAL A 96 -4.31 -1.41 9.35
CA VAL A 96 -3.72 -1.26 10.70
C VAL A 96 -2.64 -2.30 10.97
N MET A 97 -2.85 -3.56 10.56
CA MET A 97 -1.90 -4.65 10.74
C MET A 97 -0.66 -4.51 9.86
N SER A 98 -0.81 -3.91 8.67
CA SER A 98 0.29 -3.68 7.74
C SER A 98 1.36 -2.75 8.31
N ALA A 99 1.01 -1.78 9.18
CA ALA A 99 2.01 -0.87 9.76
C ALA A 99 3.10 -1.59 10.59
N PRO A 100 2.78 -2.35 11.66
CA PRO A 100 3.79 -3.12 12.38
C PRO A 100 4.40 -4.25 11.55
N ALA A 101 3.64 -4.88 10.63
CA ALA A 101 4.18 -5.91 9.75
C ALA A 101 5.24 -5.35 8.79
N ALA A 102 4.98 -4.19 8.19
CA ALA A 102 5.92 -3.51 7.31
C ALA A 102 7.20 -3.14 8.03
N LEU A 103 7.08 -2.59 9.24
CA LEU A 103 8.24 -2.22 10.03
C LEU A 103 9.07 -3.44 10.44
N MET A 104 8.42 -4.55 10.81
CA MET A 104 9.09 -5.82 11.08
C MET A 104 9.86 -6.31 9.85
N ILE A 105 9.21 -6.40 8.68
CA ILE A 105 9.83 -6.88 7.45
C ILE A 105 10.97 -5.96 7.01
N ALA A 106 10.78 -4.64 7.06
CA ALA A 106 11.82 -3.68 6.73
C ALA A 106 13.07 -3.86 7.59
N LYS A 107 12.89 -4.10 8.90
CA LYS A 107 14.01 -4.31 9.84
C LYS A 107 14.64 -5.69 9.75
N ILE A 108 13.94 -6.70 9.24
CA ILE A 108 14.52 -8.00 8.89
C ILE A 108 15.38 -7.88 7.63
N ILE A 109 14.87 -7.21 6.60
CA ILE A 109 15.57 -7.06 5.31
C ILE A 109 16.77 -6.11 5.43
N TYR A 110 16.57 -4.97 6.09
CA TYR A 110 17.60 -3.95 6.27
C TYR A 110 17.65 -3.49 7.74
N PRO A 111 18.37 -4.22 8.60
CA PRO A 111 18.49 -3.90 10.02
C PRO A 111 19.13 -2.54 10.28
N GLU A 112 18.74 -1.88 11.37
CA GLU A 112 19.39 -0.64 11.79
C GLU A 112 20.77 -0.94 12.38
N THR A 113 21.79 -0.32 11.81
CA THR A 113 23.20 -0.50 12.22
C THR A 113 23.87 0.81 12.62
N LYS A 114 23.22 1.95 12.35
CA LYS A 114 23.72 3.28 12.67
C LYS A 114 22.89 3.90 13.79
N THR A 115 23.46 4.89 14.46
CA THR A 115 22.71 5.69 15.43
C THR A 115 21.76 6.61 14.69
N SER A 116 20.46 6.37 14.83
CA SER A 116 19.43 7.24 14.28
C SER A 116 19.45 8.62 14.92
N GLN A 117 19.48 9.67 14.10
CA GLN A 117 19.32 11.06 14.55
C GLN A 117 17.86 11.41 14.88
N THR A 118 16.93 10.53 14.54
CA THR A 118 15.48 10.70 14.74
C THR A 118 14.96 9.87 15.92
N ALA A 119 15.86 9.25 16.69
CA ALA A 119 15.53 8.47 17.88
C ALA A 119 14.91 9.37 18.97
N GLY A 120 13.83 8.88 19.62
CA GLY A 120 13.13 9.57 20.70
C GLY A 120 11.72 10.08 20.35
N ASP A 121 11.07 10.78 21.28
CA ASP A 121 9.74 11.38 21.09
C ASP A 121 9.91 12.65 20.23
N LEU A 122 9.80 12.50 18.91
CA LEU A 122 9.89 13.64 18.00
C LEU A 122 8.71 14.58 18.27
N ARG A 123 9.01 15.83 18.64
CA ARG A 123 8.03 16.91 18.68
C ARG A 123 7.69 17.32 17.25
N ILE A 124 6.93 16.50 16.55
CA ILE A 124 6.48 16.79 15.19
C ILE A 124 5.27 17.71 15.30
N SER A 125 5.49 19.00 15.01
CA SER A 125 4.42 19.95 14.75
C SER A 125 3.92 19.72 13.32
N ILE A 126 2.78 19.06 13.19
CA ILE A 126 2.09 18.98 11.91
C ILE A 126 1.54 20.38 11.64
N GLU A 127 2.19 21.14 10.77
CA GLU A 127 1.74 22.47 10.40
C GLU A 127 0.32 22.40 9.83
N LYS A 128 -0.57 23.25 10.35
CA LYS A 128 -1.88 23.44 9.74
C LYS A 128 -1.71 24.23 8.45
N GLN A 129 -1.88 23.54 7.34
CA GLN A 129 -1.83 24.16 6.02
C GLN A 129 -3.14 24.89 5.66
N ASP A 130 -4.28 24.55 6.29
CA ASP A 130 -5.57 25.20 6.02
C ASP A 130 -5.96 26.25 7.04
N THR A 131 -6.52 27.34 6.52
CA THR A 131 -7.06 28.46 7.30
C THR A 131 -8.38 28.08 7.96
N ASN A 132 -9.22 27.29 7.29
CA ASN A 132 -10.53 26.86 7.80
C ASN A 132 -10.97 25.52 7.16
N ALA A 133 -12.12 25.00 7.59
CA ALA A 133 -12.64 23.72 7.11
C ALA A 133 -12.98 23.72 5.60
N MET A 134 -13.45 24.84 5.05
CA MET A 134 -13.78 24.91 3.61
C MET A 134 -12.53 24.93 2.74
N ASP A 135 -11.48 25.64 3.18
CA ASP A 135 -10.14 25.60 2.56
C ASP A 135 -9.58 24.16 2.58
N ALA A 136 -9.71 23.46 3.72
CA ALA A 136 -9.31 22.06 3.83
C ALA A 136 -10.06 21.12 2.89
N LEU A 137 -11.38 21.32 2.74
CA LEU A 137 -12.20 20.56 1.79
C LEU A 137 -11.80 20.84 0.34
N GLY A 138 -11.63 22.12 -0.02
CA GLY A 138 -11.24 22.53 -1.37
C GLY A 138 -9.86 21.99 -1.78
N ARG A 139 -8.89 22.03 -0.86
CA ARG A 139 -7.57 21.45 -1.09
C ARG A 139 -7.64 19.93 -1.19
N GLY A 140 -8.32 19.27 -0.25
CA GLY A 140 -8.50 17.81 -0.28
C GLY A 140 -9.15 17.31 -1.57
N ALA A 141 -10.15 18.03 -2.09
CA ALA A 141 -10.78 17.71 -3.37
C ALA A 141 -9.79 17.88 -4.56
N THR A 142 -8.99 18.95 -4.54
CA THR A 142 -7.98 19.21 -5.58
C THR A 142 -6.87 18.15 -5.56
N ASP A 143 -6.40 17.78 -4.37
CA ASP A 143 -5.39 16.74 -4.21
C ASP A 143 -5.93 15.36 -4.59
N GLY A 144 -7.19 15.07 -4.26
CA GLY A 144 -7.90 13.88 -4.71
C GLY A 144 -8.02 13.81 -6.25
N LEU A 145 -8.31 14.92 -6.92
CA LEU A 145 -8.34 14.99 -8.38
C LEU A 145 -6.96 14.71 -8.99
N LYS A 146 -5.90 15.31 -8.46
CA LYS A 146 -4.52 15.04 -8.90
C LYS A 146 -4.15 13.58 -8.70
N LEU A 147 -4.49 13.00 -7.56
CA LEU A 147 -4.28 11.58 -7.28
C LEU A 147 -5.01 10.71 -8.30
N ALA A 148 -6.30 10.97 -8.55
CA ALA A 148 -7.09 10.23 -9.53
C ALA A 148 -6.51 10.33 -10.95
N ALA A 149 -6.09 11.53 -11.37
CA ALA A 149 -5.46 11.74 -12.68
C ALA A 149 -4.13 10.98 -12.80
N ASN A 150 -3.29 11.02 -11.76
CA ASN A 150 -2.03 10.28 -11.72
C ASN A 150 -2.25 8.77 -11.79
N VAL A 151 -3.20 8.24 -11.01
CA VAL A 151 -3.57 6.82 -11.04
C VAL A 151 -4.09 6.44 -12.42
N GLY A 152 -4.99 7.24 -13.01
CA GLY A 152 -5.50 6.99 -14.37
C GLY A 152 -4.39 6.95 -15.42
N ALA A 153 -3.48 7.94 -15.41
CA ALA A 153 -2.34 7.98 -16.32
C ALA A 153 -1.40 6.79 -16.13
N MET A 154 -1.10 6.43 -14.88
CA MET A 154 -0.27 5.27 -14.55
C MET A 154 -0.90 3.97 -15.04
N LEU A 155 -2.20 3.76 -14.80
CA LEU A 155 -2.92 2.56 -15.26
C LEU A 155 -2.87 2.46 -16.77
N ILE A 156 -3.11 3.55 -17.51
CA ILE A 156 -3.02 3.54 -18.97
C ILE A 156 -1.63 3.08 -19.43
N ALA A 157 -0.56 3.64 -18.84
CA ALA A 157 0.81 3.28 -19.22
C ALA A 157 1.15 1.82 -18.89
N PHE A 158 0.93 1.38 -17.64
CA PHE A 158 1.29 0.03 -17.21
C PHE A 158 0.40 -1.03 -17.86
N VAL A 159 -0.93 -0.86 -17.89
CA VAL A 159 -1.83 -1.80 -18.55
C VAL A 159 -1.46 -1.96 -20.03
N SER A 160 -1.07 -0.89 -20.72
CA SER A 160 -0.64 -0.97 -22.12
C SER A 160 0.65 -1.80 -22.27
N ILE A 161 1.64 -1.59 -21.41
CA ILE A 161 2.91 -2.34 -21.43
C ILE A 161 2.66 -3.82 -21.11
N ILE A 162 1.90 -4.11 -20.05
CA ILE A 162 1.57 -5.49 -19.67
C ILE A 162 0.74 -6.17 -20.76
N ALA A 163 -0.21 -5.47 -21.39
CA ALA A 163 -0.99 -6.01 -22.51
C ALA A 163 -0.10 -6.35 -23.71
N MET A 164 0.88 -5.51 -24.03
CA MET A 164 1.87 -5.79 -25.07
C MET A 164 2.71 -7.02 -24.74
N ILE A 165 3.17 -7.16 -23.48
CA ILE A 165 3.92 -8.34 -23.04
C ILE A 165 3.03 -9.59 -23.09
N ASN A 166 1.79 -9.50 -22.63
CA ASN A 166 0.82 -10.59 -22.66
C ASN A 166 0.48 -11.02 -24.09
N TYR A 167 0.45 -10.09 -25.06
CA TYR A 167 0.29 -10.45 -26.46
C TYR A 167 1.43 -11.36 -26.96
N ILE A 168 2.67 -11.06 -26.56
CA ILE A 168 3.83 -11.90 -26.89
C ILE A 168 3.77 -13.23 -26.13
N LEU A 169 3.43 -13.22 -24.85
CA LEU A 169 3.29 -14.44 -24.04
C LEU A 169 2.13 -15.33 -24.52
N GLY A 170 1.12 -14.74 -25.17
CA GLY A 170 0.02 -15.47 -25.79
C GLY A 170 0.48 -16.46 -26.86
N PHE A 171 1.64 -16.26 -27.49
CA PHE A 171 2.23 -17.26 -28.40
C PHE A 171 2.65 -18.56 -27.69
N ALA A 172 2.81 -18.52 -26.37
CA ALA A 172 3.09 -19.66 -25.50
C ALA A 172 1.88 -20.03 -24.62
N ASP A 173 0.67 -19.57 -24.96
CA ASP A 173 -0.58 -19.81 -24.21
C ASP A 173 -0.48 -19.40 -22.73
N THR A 174 0.18 -18.27 -22.45
CA THR A 174 0.37 -17.77 -21.09
C THR A 174 0.29 -16.23 -21.00
N SER A 175 0.34 -15.71 -19.77
CA SER A 175 0.34 -14.28 -19.46
C SER A 175 1.25 -14.01 -18.26
N MET A 176 1.61 -12.75 -18.02
CA MET A 176 2.38 -12.40 -16.82
C MET A 176 1.62 -12.73 -15.53
N GLN A 177 0.31 -12.52 -15.53
CA GLN A 177 -0.55 -12.90 -14.41
C GLN A 177 -0.53 -14.42 -14.18
N ALA A 178 -0.56 -15.23 -15.23
CA ALA A 178 -0.53 -16.69 -15.10
C ALA A 178 0.85 -17.19 -14.61
N LEU A 179 1.94 -16.62 -15.13
CA LEU A 179 3.30 -16.95 -14.70
C LEU A 179 3.52 -16.60 -13.22
N LEU A 180 3.14 -15.39 -12.81
CA LEU A 180 3.20 -15.01 -11.41
C LEU A 180 2.17 -15.79 -10.57
N GLY A 181 1.02 -16.11 -11.14
CA GLY A 181 -0.01 -16.92 -10.47
C GLY A 181 0.49 -18.31 -10.12
N PHE A 182 1.30 -18.92 -10.99
CA PHE A 182 1.99 -20.17 -10.68
C PHE A 182 2.96 -20.03 -9.50
N ILE A 183 3.72 -18.92 -9.44
CA ILE A 183 4.67 -18.63 -8.36
C ILE A 183 3.94 -18.31 -7.04
N PHE A 184 2.84 -17.57 -7.12
CA PHE A 184 2.07 -17.15 -5.95
C PHE A 184 1.04 -18.20 -5.48
N LYS A 185 0.71 -19.21 -6.28
CA LYS A 185 -0.22 -20.28 -5.87
C LYS A 185 0.25 -21.01 -4.60
N PRO A 186 1.50 -21.46 -4.47
CA PRO A 186 2.01 -22.02 -3.21
C PRO A 186 1.93 -21.04 -2.03
N LEU A 187 2.17 -19.75 -2.29
CA LEU A 187 2.08 -18.70 -1.26
C LEU A 187 0.64 -18.49 -0.80
N ALA A 188 -0.31 -18.38 -1.73
CA ALA A 188 -1.74 -18.30 -1.42
C ALA A 188 -2.21 -19.52 -0.61
N TRP A 189 -1.77 -20.72 -0.99
CA TRP A 189 -2.06 -21.93 -0.23
C TRP A 189 -1.48 -21.88 1.19
N SER A 190 -0.25 -21.39 1.36
CA SER A 190 0.38 -21.22 2.68
C SER A 190 -0.33 -20.19 3.58
N MET A 191 -1.02 -19.22 2.99
CA MET A 191 -1.88 -18.25 3.70
C MET A 191 -3.22 -18.86 4.13
N GLY A 192 -3.48 -20.11 3.73
CA GLY A 192 -4.65 -20.89 4.11
C GLY A 192 -5.71 -21.04 3.03
N VAL A 193 -5.47 -20.58 1.80
CA VAL A 193 -6.40 -20.76 0.68
C VAL A 193 -6.45 -22.24 0.24
N PRO A 194 -7.63 -22.84 -0.01
CA PRO A 194 -7.72 -24.18 -0.59
C PRO A 194 -6.95 -24.29 -1.90
N TRP A 195 -6.30 -25.43 -2.16
CA TRP A 195 -5.41 -25.58 -3.32
C TRP A 195 -6.09 -25.31 -4.68
N GLU A 196 -7.37 -25.62 -4.78
CA GLU A 196 -8.19 -25.39 -5.99
C GLU A 196 -8.44 -23.89 -6.24
N GLU A 197 -8.57 -23.10 -5.18
CA GLU A 197 -8.80 -21.64 -5.25
C GLU A 197 -7.47 -20.86 -5.31
N ALA A 198 -6.38 -21.46 -4.84
CA ALA A 198 -5.07 -20.83 -4.73
C ALA A 198 -4.48 -20.38 -6.07
N GLY A 199 -4.87 -21.02 -7.19
CA GLY A 199 -4.47 -20.56 -8.53
C GLY A 199 -5.06 -19.20 -8.90
N ILE A 200 -6.34 -18.98 -8.56
CA ILE A 200 -7.04 -17.72 -8.81
C ILE A 200 -6.43 -16.62 -7.93
N ILE A 201 -6.30 -16.88 -6.63
CA ILE A 201 -5.71 -15.90 -5.69
C ILE A 201 -4.25 -15.61 -6.03
N GLY A 202 -3.46 -16.63 -6.39
CA GLY A 202 -2.10 -16.42 -6.85
C GLY A 202 -2.04 -15.50 -8.08
N SER A 203 -2.96 -15.67 -9.03
CA SER A 203 -3.04 -14.82 -10.22
C SER A 203 -3.39 -13.37 -9.87
N LEU A 204 -4.33 -13.13 -8.93
CA LEU A 204 -4.66 -11.80 -8.42
C LEU A 204 -3.48 -11.14 -7.69
N MET A 205 -2.71 -11.91 -6.91
CA MET A 205 -1.46 -11.42 -6.29
C MET A 205 -0.42 -11.05 -7.35
N GLY A 206 -0.29 -11.87 -8.40
CA GLY A 206 0.56 -11.58 -9.54
C GLY A 206 0.16 -10.30 -10.25
N GLU A 207 -1.12 -10.17 -10.55
CA GLU A 207 -1.73 -8.98 -11.14
C GLU A 207 -1.46 -7.72 -10.33
N LYS A 208 -1.62 -7.78 -9.01
CA LYS A 208 -1.26 -6.67 -8.12
C LYS A 208 0.18 -6.20 -8.34
N ILE A 209 1.14 -7.13 -8.44
CA ILE A 209 2.56 -6.81 -8.56
C ILE A 209 2.89 -6.16 -9.92
N VAL A 210 2.34 -6.70 -11.02
CA VAL A 210 2.66 -6.23 -12.39
C VAL A 210 1.84 -5.02 -12.82
N LEU A 211 0.60 -4.94 -12.36
CA LEU A 211 -0.32 -3.84 -12.62
C LEU A 211 -0.43 -3.02 -11.34
N THR A 212 -1.56 -3.15 -10.64
CA THR A 212 -1.82 -2.48 -9.37
C THR A 212 -2.84 -3.30 -8.59
N GLU A 213 -2.90 -3.04 -7.28
CA GLU A 213 -3.96 -3.54 -6.41
C GLU A 213 -5.35 -3.11 -6.89
N LEU A 214 -5.47 -1.96 -7.56
CA LEU A 214 -6.74 -1.47 -8.08
C LEU A 214 -7.30 -2.38 -9.19
N VAL A 215 -6.46 -2.89 -10.09
CA VAL A 215 -6.90 -3.86 -11.10
C VAL A 215 -7.27 -5.18 -10.44
N ALA A 216 -6.41 -5.69 -9.55
CA ALA A 216 -6.66 -6.96 -8.86
C ALA A 216 -7.94 -6.94 -8.00
N TYR A 217 -8.24 -5.84 -7.31
CA TYR A 217 -9.52 -5.69 -6.59
C TYR A 217 -10.72 -5.61 -7.52
N GLY A 218 -10.57 -4.96 -8.68
CA GLY A 218 -11.61 -4.93 -9.71
C GLY A 218 -11.96 -6.33 -10.21
N ASP A 219 -10.93 -7.14 -10.50
CA ASP A 219 -11.11 -8.51 -10.99
C ASP A 219 -11.64 -9.45 -9.89
N LEU A 220 -11.19 -9.30 -8.64
CA LEU A 220 -11.81 -9.99 -7.51
C LEU A 220 -13.29 -9.61 -7.37
N GLY A 221 -13.64 -8.33 -7.50
CA GLY A 221 -15.02 -7.86 -7.47
C GLY A 221 -15.87 -8.43 -8.62
N ASN A 222 -15.28 -8.58 -9.82
CA ASN A 222 -15.94 -9.21 -10.97
C ASN A 222 -16.24 -10.69 -10.72
N ILE A 223 -15.29 -11.44 -10.14
CA ILE A 223 -15.49 -12.85 -9.74
C ILE A 223 -16.63 -12.96 -8.74
N LEU A 224 -16.68 -12.09 -7.72
CA LEU A 224 -17.75 -12.09 -6.72
C LEU A 224 -19.11 -11.77 -7.33
N LYS A 225 -19.15 -10.81 -8.25
CA LYS A 225 -20.36 -10.47 -8.98
C LYS A 225 -20.86 -11.63 -9.84
N GLU A 226 -19.97 -12.33 -10.54
CA GLU A 226 -20.32 -13.52 -11.33
C GLU A 226 -20.86 -14.64 -10.44
N GLN A 227 -20.19 -14.93 -9.32
CA GLN A 227 -20.63 -15.89 -8.32
C GLN A 227 -22.01 -15.56 -7.78
N ALA A 228 -22.29 -14.28 -7.48
CA ALA A 228 -23.60 -13.82 -7.01
C ALA A 228 -24.70 -13.93 -8.08
N LEU A 229 -24.38 -13.69 -9.35
CA LEU A 229 -25.34 -13.76 -10.46
C LEU A 229 -25.66 -15.21 -10.88
N THR A 230 -24.68 -16.10 -10.82
CA THR A 230 -24.81 -17.49 -11.28
C THR A 230 -25.18 -18.46 -10.18
N GLY A 231 -24.97 -18.09 -8.91
CA GLY A 231 -25.12 -18.98 -7.75
C GLY A 231 -24.05 -20.06 -7.66
N LYS A 232 -23.04 -20.05 -8.56
CA LYS A 232 -21.91 -20.98 -8.53
C LYS A 232 -20.78 -20.37 -7.71
N GLU A 233 -20.43 -21.02 -6.61
CA GLU A 233 -19.27 -20.63 -5.81
C GLU A 233 -17.96 -20.89 -6.58
N ILE A 234 -17.20 -19.81 -6.80
CA ILE A 234 -15.87 -19.82 -7.43
C ILE A 234 -14.80 -19.68 -6.35
N LEU A 235 -15.02 -18.78 -5.40
CA LEU A 235 -14.15 -18.56 -4.24
C LEU A 235 -14.99 -18.64 -2.97
N SER A 236 -14.47 -19.37 -1.98
CA SER A 236 -15.08 -19.38 -0.65
C SER A 236 -14.91 -18.01 0.02
N GLU A 237 -15.85 -17.64 0.89
CA GLU A 237 -15.80 -16.38 1.64
C GLU A 237 -14.46 -16.20 2.37
N ARG A 238 -13.94 -17.27 2.97
CA ARG A 238 -12.64 -17.28 3.64
C ARG A 238 -11.50 -16.92 2.69
N SER A 239 -11.49 -17.48 1.49
CA SER A 239 -10.47 -17.17 0.47
C SER A 239 -10.57 -15.72 0.00
N VAL A 240 -11.76 -15.18 -0.15
CA VAL A 240 -11.98 -13.77 -0.52
C VAL A 240 -11.45 -12.84 0.57
N ILE A 241 -11.69 -13.17 1.84
CA ILE A 241 -11.11 -12.43 2.97
C ILE A 241 -9.58 -12.50 2.93
N ILE A 242 -8.98 -13.68 2.76
CA ILE A 242 -7.52 -13.82 2.65
C ILE A 242 -6.96 -13.00 1.47
N ALA A 243 -7.62 -13.06 0.30
CA ALA A 243 -7.24 -12.28 -0.87
C ALA A 243 -7.31 -10.78 -0.57
N SER A 244 -8.35 -10.30 0.12
CA SER A 244 -8.46 -8.89 0.50
C SER A 244 -7.27 -8.41 1.35
N TYR A 245 -6.75 -9.24 2.26
CA TYR A 245 -5.54 -8.89 3.03
C TYR A 245 -4.29 -8.94 2.14
N ALA A 246 -4.15 -9.96 1.29
CA ALA A 246 -3.02 -10.09 0.38
C ALA A 246 -2.92 -8.91 -0.62
N LEU A 247 -4.07 -8.43 -1.09
CA LEU A 247 -4.18 -7.35 -2.05
C LEU A 247 -4.06 -5.97 -1.40
N CYS A 248 -4.38 -5.81 -0.11
CA CYS A 248 -4.29 -4.54 0.62
C CYS A 248 -2.84 -4.05 0.79
N GLY A 249 -2.33 -3.35 -0.22
CA GLY A 249 -1.07 -2.62 -0.18
C GLY A 249 -0.65 -2.13 -1.57
N PHE A 250 0.06 -1.01 -1.63
CA PHE A 250 0.59 -0.44 -2.87
C PHE A 250 1.86 -1.12 -3.40
N ALA A 251 2.24 -2.29 -2.91
CA ALA A 251 3.41 -3.03 -3.39
C ALA A 251 3.22 -3.49 -4.84
N ASN A 252 3.80 -2.74 -5.78
CA ASN A 252 3.84 -3.02 -7.22
C ASN A 252 4.95 -2.21 -7.91
N PHE A 253 5.29 -2.55 -9.16
CA PHE A 253 6.38 -1.87 -9.88
C PHE A 253 6.10 -0.39 -10.16
N GLY A 254 4.84 0.00 -10.37
CA GLY A 254 4.46 1.40 -10.57
C GLY A 254 4.71 2.26 -9.34
N SER A 255 4.43 1.71 -8.15
CA SER A 255 4.64 2.37 -6.87
C SER A 255 6.10 2.69 -6.58
N ILE A 256 7.06 1.93 -7.11
CA ILE A 256 8.48 2.27 -7.01
C ILE A 256 8.73 3.65 -7.62
N GLY A 257 8.23 3.87 -8.84
CA GLY A 257 8.33 5.17 -9.51
C GLY A 257 7.65 6.29 -8.73
N ILE A 258 6.48 6.01 -8.13
CA ILE A 258 5.74 6.96 -7.28
C ILE A 258 6.56 7.35 -6.04
N GLN A 259 7.16 6.39 -5.32
CA GLN A 259 7.96 6.68 -4.14
C GLN A 259 9.26 7.41 -4.48
N LEU A 260 9.95 7.01 -5.55
CA LEU A 260 11.17 7.70 -6.01
C LEU A 260 10.88 9.15 -6.41
N GLY A 261 9.74 9.40 -7.04
CA GLY A 261 9.29 10.75 -7.37
C GLY A 261 8.85 11.54 -6.13
N GLY A 262 8.03 10.94 -5.27
CA GLY A 262 7.46 11.59 -4.09
C GLY A 262 8.48 11.88 -3.00
N ILE A 263 9.14 10.83 -2.49
CA ILE A 263 10.15 10.95 -1.42
C ILE A 263 11.39 11.67 -1.97
N GLY A 264 11.80 11.35 -3.20
CA GLY A 264 12.95 12.00 -3.84
C GLY A 264 12.75 13.50 -4.07
N ALA A 265 11.51 13.98 -4.26
CA ALA A 265 11.23 15.42 -4.32
C ALA A 265 11.33 16.11 -2.94
N MET A 266 11.16 15.36 -1.84
CA MET A 266 11.29 15.89 -0.48
C MET A 266 12.73 16.01 -0.01
N ALA A 267 13.59 15.08 -0.44
CA ALA A 267 15.03 15.02 -0.13
C ALA A 267 15.83 14.65 -1.40
N PRO A 268 16.06 15.61 -2.33
CA PRO A 268 16.70 15.35 -3.62
C PRO A 268 18.08 14.68 -3.51
N GLU A 269 18.85 15.02 -2.48
CA GLU A 269 20.16 14.45 -2.16
C GLU A 269 20.11 12.95 -1.81
N ARG A 270 18.95 12.45 -1.37
CA ARG A 270 18.74 11.04 -1.03
C ARG A 270 18.17 10.22 -2.18
N ARG A 271 17.92 10.83 -3.34
CA ARG A 271 17.30 10.13 -4.50
C ARG A 271 18.09 8.90 -4.95
N LYS A 272 19.42 8.95 -4.84
CA LYS A 272 20.28 7.80 -5.16
C LYS A 272 20.08 6.65 -4.15
N ASP A 273 20.07 6.95 -2.86
CA ASP A 273 19.84 5.96 -1.81
C ASP A 273 18.46 5.30 -1.98
N LEU A 274 17.42 6.09 -2.25
CA LEU A 274 16.06 5.57 -2.46
C LEU A 274 16.00 4.63 -3.67
N ALA A 275 16.74 4.94 -4.75
CA ALA A 275 16.80 4.09 -5.94
C ALA A 275 17.61 2.82 -5.74
N GLU A 276 18.62 2.82 -4.86
CA GLU A 276 19.37 1.61 -4.50
C GLU A 276 18.58 0.69 -3.57
N LEU A 277 17.65 1.23 -2.79
CA LEU A 277 16.79 0.48 -1.87
C LEU A 277 15.52 -0.10 -2.54
N ALA A 278 15.09 0.48 -3.67
CA ALA A 278 13.87 0.08 -4.39
C ALA A 278 14.10 -1.12 -5.33
#